data_AF-A1WR03-F1
#
_entry.id   AF-A1WR03-F1
#
_cell.length_a   1.000
_cell.length_b   1.000
_cell.length_c   1.000
_cell.angle_alpha   90.00
_cell.angle_beta   90.00
_cell.angle_gamma   90.00
#
_symmetry.space_group_name_H-M   'P 1'
#
loop_
_entity.id
_entity.type
_entity.pdbx_description
1 polymer ?
#
loop_
_entity_poly.entity_id
_entity_poly.type
_entity_poly.pdbx_seq_one_letter_code
_entity_poly.pdbx_strand_id
1 'polypeptide(L)'
;MLPTPQARTPSTLAQQRTAPAPLACALALVIAPVAALAQVPAVETVAKTSAAPAPADRRPLRAKSARRTPATSASLGAIKATLSAAELAIAEHVHVGRMPCELGAFVTVTADPATPGYFHVQGKGFKYHMAPVLTSTGTARLEDTKGGAVWLQIANKSMLMSQRLGRRLADACMSPAQMLAAEAFGKNPPPSLLEPLPAPPVAPRAAPTEYPTDAQVAPQ
;
A
#
# COMPACT_ATOMS: atom_id res chain seq x y z
N MET A 1 3.65 -20.82 -64.25
CA MET A 1 5.08 -20.45 -64.16
C MET A 1 5.21 -19.28 -63.21
N LEU A 2 5.97 -19.47 -62.14
CA LEU A 2 6.22 -18.50 -61.04
C LEU A 2 6.88 -17.20 -61.56
N PRO A 3 6.85 -16.12 -60.75
CA PRO A 3 8.09 -15.79 -60.05
C PRO A 3 7.93 -15.46 -58.55
N THR A 4 8.92 -15.91 -57.79
CA THR A 4 9.20 -15.78 -56.36
C THR A 4 9.60 -14.35 -55.96
N PRO A 5 9.26 -13.85 -54.75
CA PRO A 5 9.90 -12.67 -54.18
C PRO A 5 11.22 -13.02 -53.47
N GLN A 6 12.30 -12.34 -53.88
CA GLN A 6 13.64 -12.38 -53.30
C GLN A 6 13.72 -11.57 -52.00
N ALA A 7 14.35 -12.14 -50.98
CA ALA A 7 14.65 -11.53 -49.69
C ALA A 7 15.83 -10.54 -49.81
N ARG A 8 15.68 -9.33 -49.24
CA ARG A 8 16.80 -8.39 -49.02
C ARG A 8 17.31 -8.54 -47.59
N THR A 9 18.58 -8.88 -47.48
CA THR A 9 19.38 -8.93 -46.26
C THR A 9 19.72 -7.52 -45.74
N PRO A 10 19.75 -7.28 -44.42
CA PRO A 10 20.36 -6.08 -43.87
C PRO A 10 21.86 -6.28 -43.60
N SER A 11 22.67 -5.35 -44.13
CA SER A 11 24.08 -5.16 -43.81
C SER A 11 24.25 -4.84 -42.32
N THR A 12 24.95 -5.71 -41.60
CA THR A 12 25.34 -5.48 -40.20
C THR A 12 26.80 -5.03 -40.18
N LEU A 13 27.02 -3.75 -39.88
CA LEU A 13 28.34 -3.14 -39.78
C LEU A 13 28.92 -3.42 -38.38
N ALA A 14 29.96 -4.26 -38.37
CA ALA A 14 31.09 -4.32 -37.44
C ALA A 14 30.87 -3.87 -35.99
N GLN A 15 30.57 -4.84 -35.12
CA GLN A 15 30.75 -4.73 -33.66
C GLN A 15 32.23 -4.95 -33.32
N GLN A 16 32.96 -3.87 -33.00
CA GLN A 16 34.31 -3.97 -32.45
C GLN A 16 34.25 -4.53 -31.02
N ARG A 17 34.83 -5.72 -30.83
CA ARG A 17 35.11 -6.32 -29.52
C ARG A 17 36.45 -5.79 -29.03
N THR A 18 36.45 -5.02 -27.94
CA THR A 18 37.66 -4.70 -27.19
C THR A 18 37.72 -5.61 -25.98
N ALA A 19 38.72 -6.49 -25.93
CA ALA A 19 39.06 -7.31 -24.78
C ALA A 19 40.01 -6.53 -23.84
N PRO A 20 39.94 -6.72 -22.50
CA PRO A 20 40.98 -6.24 -21.60
C PRO A 20 42.05 -7.31 -21.36
N ALA A 21 43.32 -6.94 -21.53
CA ALA A 21 44.48 -7.74 -21.11
C ALA A 21 45.03 -7.19 -19.77
N PRO A 22 45.55 -8.05 -18.87
CA PRO A 22 46.11 -7.65 -17.59
C PRO A 22 47.64 -7.46 -17.68
N LEU A 23 48.17 -6.40 -17.09
CA LEU A 23 49.61 -6.26 -16.83
C LEU A 23 49.82 -5.50 -15.52
N ALA A 24 50.35 -6.23 -14.55
CA ALA A 24 50.84 -5.73 -13.28
C ALA A 24 52.18 -5.00 -13.47
N CYS A 25 52.41 -3.94 -12.71
CA CYS A 25 53.76 -3.60 -12.23
C CYS A 25 53.69 -2.74 -10.97
N ALA A 26 54.55 -3.09 -10.03
CA ALA A 26 54.63 -2.66 -8.65
C ALA A 26 55.02 -1.18 -8.46
N LEU A 27 54.47 -0.56 -7.41
CA LEU A 27 55.23 0.35 -6.55
C LEU A 27 54.76 0.17 -5.09
N ALA A 28 55.71 -0.24 -4.25
CA ALA A 28 55.57 -0.35 -2.80
C ALA A 28 56.14 0.91 -2.14
N LEU A 29 55.44 1.48 -1.14
CA LEU A 29 56.05 2.23 -0.03
C LEU A 29 55.02 2.38 1.12
N VAL A 30 55.00 1.50 2.13
CA VAL A 30 55.59 1.54 3.49
C VAL A 30 54.78 2.31 4.58
N ILE A 31 54.64 1.69 5.78
CA ILE A 31 54.44 2.22 7.16
C ILE A 31 53.01 2.68 7.54
N ALA A 32 52.30 2.29 8.62
CA ALA A 32 52.39 1.33 9.73
C ALA A 32 51.00 1.20 10.41
N PRO A 33 50.71 0.16 11.24
CA PRO A 33 49.56 0.13 12.12
C PRO A 33 49.91 0.70 13.50
N VAL A 34 49.17 1.71 13.98
CA VAL A 34 49.26 2.13 15.38
C VAL A 34 48.24 1.32 16.16
N ALA A 35 48.75 0.33 16.88
CA ALA A 35 48.08 -0.24 18.04
C ALA A 35 48.51 0.52 19.29
N ALA A 36 47.62 0.51 20.29
CA ALA A 36 47.90 0.45 21.73
C ALA A 36 47.53 1.65 22.61
N LEU A 37 47.23 1.27 23.86
CA LEU A 37 46.99 2.01 25.11
C LEU A 37 45.51 2.38 25.37
N ALA A 38 44.90 2.16 26.53
CA ALA A 38 45.25 1.54 27.81
C ALA A 38 43.93 1.44 28.64
N GLN A 39 43.59 0.32 29.31
CA GLN A 39 43.76 0.06 30.76
C GLN A 39 42.75 0.73 31.75
N VAL A 40 41.86 -0.11 32.33
CA VAL A 40 41.33 -0.24 33.74
C VAL A 40 40.77 0.99 34.52
N PRO A 41 40.03 0.84 35.67
CA PRO A 41 39.33 -0.31 36.31
C PRO A 41 37.87 -0.02 36.79
N ALA A 42 37.33 -0.96 37.58
CA ALA A 42 36.02 -1.03 38.24
C ALA A 42 35.74 0.00 39.37
N VAL A 43 34.53 -0.11 39.95
CA VAL A 43 33.92 0.58 41.14
C VAL A 43 33.00 1.74 40.71
N GLU A 44 31.70 1.80 41.04
CA GLU A 44 31.13 1.66 42.38
C GLU A 44 29.64 1.25 42.35
N THR A 45 29.31 0.27 43.18
CA THR A 45 27.97 0.00 43.72
C THR A 45 27.57 1.14 44.65
N VAL A 46 26.43 1.78 44.41
CA VAL A 46 25.64 2.39 45.49
C VAL A 46 24.21 1.92 45.39
N ALA A 47 23.89 0.98 46.29
CA ALA A 47 22.56 0.69 46.72
C ALA A 47 21.93 1.93 47.39
N LYS A 48 20.67 2.20 47.11
CA LYS A 48 19.77 2.80 48.10
C LYS A 48 18.47 2.03 48.16
N THR A 49 18.49 1.03 49.03
CA THR A 49 17.32 0.51 49.73
C THR A 49 16.74 1.61 50.61
N SER A 50 15.44 1.86 50.49
CA SER A 50 14.51 2.28 51.55
C SER A 50 13.13 2.37 50.89
N ALA A 51 12.02 1.87 51.40
CA ALA A 51 11.69 0.94 52.47
C ALA A 51 10.18 0.68 52.27
N ALA A 52 9.71 -0.56 52.42
CA ALA A 52 8.29 -0.84 52.66
C ALA A 52 8.00 -0.68 54.17
N PRO A 53 6.74 -0.45 54.63
CA PRO A 53 5.76 -1.54 54.69
C PRO A 53 4.29 -1.16 54.38
N ALA A 54 3.48 -2.21 54.22
CA ALA A 54 2.05 -2.32 53.87
C ALA A 54 1.08 -1.85 55.00
N PRO A 55 -0.21 -2.25 55.06
CA PRO A 55 -1.26 -2.52 54.06
C PRO A 55 -2.55 -1.72 54.34
N ALA A 56 -3.46 -1.58 53.38
CA ALA A 56 -4.87 -1.30 53.71
C ALA A 56 -5.80 -1.94 52.68
N ASP A 57 -6.36 -3.06 53.13
CA ASP A 57 -7.58 -3.69 52.65
C ASP A 57 -8.71 -2.66 52.48
N ARG A 58 -9.37 -2.67 51.33
CA ARG A 58 -10.82 -2.37 51.20
C ARG A 58 -11.30 -2.75 49.80
N ARG A 59 -11.71 -4.01 49.70
CA ARG A 59 -12.71 -4.43 48.72
C ARG A 59 -14.04 -3.73 49.03
N PRO A 60 -14.79 -3.32 48.01
CA PRO A 60 -16.21 -3.69 48.01
C PRO A 60 -16.61 -4.45 46.75
N LEU A 61 -17.40 -5.49 46.97
CA LEU A 61 -18.12 -6.21 45.93
C LEU A 61 -19.17 -5.31 45.27
N ARG A 62 -19.47 -5.68 44.01
CA ARG A 62 -20.76 -5.55 43.32
C ARG A 62 -21.17 -4.16 42.85
N ALA A 63 -21.13 -4.00 41.53
CA ALA A 63 -22.36 -3.79 40.77
C ALA A 63 -22.21 -4.41 39.38
N LYS A 64 -23.04 -5.41 39.10
CA LYS A 64 -23.32 -5.87 37.75
C LYS A 64 -24.07 -4.74 37.04
N SER A 65 -23.53 -4.21 35.95
CA SER A 65 -24.36 -3.57 34.94
C SER A 65 -23.96 -4.11 33.57
N ALA A 66 -24.78 -5.05 33.12
CA ALA A 66 -24.73 -5.59 31.78
C ALA A 66 -25.24 -4.52 30.83
N ARG A 67 -24.35 -3.88 30.08
CA ARG A 67 -24.69 -3.30 28.78
C ARG A 67 -23.88 -4.06 27.73
N ARG A 68 -24.49 -5.14 27.24
CA ARG A 68 -24.06 -5.82 26.02
C ARG A 68 -24.26 -4.87 24.84
N THR A 69 -23.22 -4.14 24.47
CA THR A 69 -23.06 -3.66 23.10
C THR A 69 -22.57 -4.84 22.26
N PRO A 70 -23.15 -5.13 21.08
CA PRO A 70 -22.62 -6.16 20.20
C PRO A 70 -21.30 -5.64 19.64
N ALA A 71 -20.20 -6.02 20.28
CA ALA A 71 -18.88 -5.91 19.68
C ALA A 71 -18.78 -7.00 18.61
N THR A 72 -19.22 -6.68 17.40
CA THR A 72 -18.81 -7.40 16.21
C THR A 72 -17.35 -7.02 15.94
N SER A 73 -16.44 -7.66 16.66
CA SER A 73 -15.05 -7.77 16.23
C SER A 73 -14.69 -9.25 16.28
N ALA A 74 -15.11 -9.95 15.23
CA ALA A 74 -14.58 -11.26 14.92
C ALA A 74 -13.10 -11.09 14.53
N SER A 75 -12.21 -11.11 15.52
CA SER A 75 -10.81 -11.42 15.29
C SER A 75 -10.67 -12.93 15.36
N LEU A 76 -11.13 -13.62 14.32
CA LEU A 76 -10.88 -15.04 14.15
C LEU A 76 -9.51 -15.21 13.50
N GLY A 77 -8.66 -15.95 14.21
CA GLY A 77 -7.32 -16.29 13.80
C GLY A 77 -7.26 -16.97 12.44
N ALA A 78 -6.07 -16.89 11.87
CA ALA A 78 -5.67 -17.37 10.56
C ALA A 78 -6.02 -18.85 10.31
N ILE A 79 -7.23 -19.12 9.86
CA ILE A 79 -7.44 -20.01 8.71
C ILE A 79 -7.14 -19.15 7.48
N LYS A 80 -6.52 -19.69 6.44
CA LYS A 80 -6.32 -19.01 5.15
C LYS A 80 -7.71 -18.57 4.67
N ALA A 81 -8.09 -17.34 5.00
CA ALA A 81 -9.47 -16.92 4.91
C ALA A 81 -9.82 -16.87 3.42
N THR A 82 -10.76 -17.71 3.03
CA THR A 82 -11.43 -17.56 1.73
C THR A 82 -12.00 -16.15 1.72
N LEU A 83 -11.46 -15.32 0.82
CA LEU A 83 -11.92 -13.96 0.64
C LEU A 83 -13.42 -13.96 0.32
N SER A 84 -14.14 -13.00 0.87
CA SER A 84 -15.55 -12.77 0.52
C SER A 84 -15.69 -12.36 -0.94
N ALA A 85 -16.89 -12.51 -1.51
CA ALA A 85 -17.16 -12.10 -2.89
C ALA A 85 -16.89 -10.60 -3.12
N ALA A 86 -17.14 -9.76 -2.11
CA ALA A 86 -16.87 -8.32 -2.19
C ALA A 86 -15.36 -8.00 -2.20
N GLU A 87 -14.56 -8.76 -1.46
CA GLU A 87 -13.09 -8.65 -1.49
C GLU A 87 -12.52 -9.16 -2.81
N LEU A 88 -13.11 -10.21 -3.40
CA LEU A 88 -12.76 -10.70 -4.73
C LEU A 88 -13.04 -9.65 -5.82
N ALA A 89 -14.19 -8.99 -5.77
CA ALA A 89 -14.53 -7.92 -6.72
C ALA A 89 -13.49 -6.78 -6.69
N ILE A 90 -12.97 -6.44 -5.50
CA ILE A 90 -11.88 -5.46 -5.39
C ILE A 90 -10.59 -6.00 -6.00
N ALA A 91 -10.29 -7.29 -5.82
CA ALA A 91 -9.10 -7.93 -6.40
C ALA A 91 -9.08 -7.83 -7.94
N GLU A 92 -10.24 -7.87 -8.60
CA GLU A 92 -10.35 -7.70 -10.07
C GLU A 92 -9.94 -6.31 -10.54
N HIS A 93 -10.09 -5.29 -9.70
CA HIS A 93 -9.69 -3.92 -10.00
C HIS A 93 -8.22 -3.62 -9.69
N VAL A 94 -7.47 -4.58 -9.13
CA VAL A 94 -6.07 -4.39 -8.77
C VAL A 94 -5.20 -4.36 -10.04
N HIS A 95 -4.48 -3.27 -10.24
CA HIS A 95 -3.47 -3.19 -11.29
C HIS A 95 -2.24 -4.00 -10.89
N VAL A 96 -1.95 -5.03 -11.67
CA VAL A 96 -0.77 -5.89 -11.54
C VAL A 96 0.35 -5.48 -12.49
N GLY A 97 1.55 -5.97 -12.24
CA GLY A 97 2.75 -5.71 -13.02
C GLY A 97 3.78 -4.88 -12.29
N ARG A 98 4.85 -4.52 -13.00
CA ARG A 98 5.92 -3.66 -12.51
C ARG A 98 5.55 -2.20 -12.76
N MET A 99 5.32 -1.46 -11.68
CA MET A 99 4.96 -0.05 -11.70
C MET A 99 6.18 0.80 -11.33
N PRO A 100 6.65 1.69 -12.22
CA PRO A 100 7.60 2.73 -11.83
C PRO A 100 6.95 3.67 -10.83
N CYS A 101 7.73 4.12 -9.86
CA CYS A 101 7.32 5.04 -8.80
C CYS A 101 8.19 6.29 -8.85
N GLU A 102 7.91 7.23 -7.96
CA GLU A 102 8.73 8.43 -7.79
C GLU A 102 10.20 8.06 -7.45
N LEU A 103 11.12 9.02 -7.63
CA LEU A 103 12.53 8.92 -7.26
C LEU A 103 13.28 7.71 -7.85
N GLY A 104 12.75 7.13 -8.94
CA GLY A 104 13.33 5.95 -9.60
C GLY A 104 13.09 4.63 -8.86
N ALA A 105 12.19 4.61 -7.87
CA ALA A 105 11.75 3.37 -7.24
C ALA A 105 10.82 2.58 -8.17
N PHE A 106 10.61 1.31 -7.84
CA PHE A 106 9.63 0.47 -8.53
C PHE A 106 8.96 -0.49 -7.54
N VAL A 107 7.70 -0.79 -7.80
CA VAL A 107 6.92 -1.80 -7.09
C VAL A 107 6.39 -2.79 -8.11
N THR A 108 6.58 -4.07 -7.83
CA THR A 108 5.98 -5.15 -8.62
C THR A 108 4.83 -5.74 -7.80
N VAL A 109 3.64 -5.73 -8.39
CA VAL A 109 2.44 -6.37 -7.85
C VAL A 109 2.11 -7.59 -8.71
N THR A 110 1.96 -8.75 -8.10
CA THR A 110 1.61 -10.00 -8.79
C THR A 110 0.51 -10.73 -8.04
N ALA A 111 -0.49 -11.25 -8.74
CA ALA A 111 -1.48 -12.14 -8.14
C ALA A 111 -0.79 -13.43 -7.66
N ASP A 112 -1.25 -13.96 -6.53
CA ASP A 112 -0.77 -15.23 -5.98
C ASP A 112 -1.56 -16.40 -6.62
N PRO A 113 -0.91 -17.29 -7.40
CA PRO A 113 -1.60 -18.43 -8.00
C PRO A 113 -2.01 -19.50 -6.96
N ALA A 114 -1.37 -19.54 -5.79
CA ALA A 114 -1.69 -20.48 -4.72
C ALA A 114 -2.87 -20.01 -3.86
N THR A 115 -3.16 -18.70 -3.87
CA THR A 115 -4.35 -18.13 -3.25
C THR A 115 -4.98 -17.04 -4.11
N PRO A 116 -5.98 -17.39 -4.95
CA PRO A 116 -6.69 -16.42 -5.76
C PRO A 116 -7.22 -15.25 -4.92
N GLY A 117 -7.02 -14.04 -5.43
CA GLY A 117 -7.40 -12.80 -4.78
C GLY A 117 -6.36 -12.23 -3.81
N TYR A 118 -5.30 -12.97 -3.47
CA TYR A 118 -4.14 -12.42 -2.75
C TYR A 118 -3.08 -11.92 -3.73
N PHE A 119 -2.23 -11.01 -3.26
CA PHE A 119 -1.19 -10.40 -4.08
C PHE A 119 0.15 -10.38 -3.36
N HIS A 120 1.22 -10.60 -4.11
CA HIS A 120 2.57 -10.27 -3.68
C HIS A 120 2.91 -8.85 -4.13
N VAL A 121 3.31 -8.02 -3.17
CA VAL A 121 3.78 -6.65 -3.41
C VAL A 121 5.22 -6.57 -2.98
N GLN A 122 6.12 -6.31 -3.92
CA GLN A 122 7.55 -6.36 -3.69
C GLN A 122 8.30 -5.25 -4.39
N GLY A 123 9.42 -4.85 -3.82
CA GLY A 123 10.28 -3.79 -4.34
C GLY A 123 11.66 -3.86 -3.68
N LYS A 124 12.35 -2.72 -3.62
CA LYS A 124 13.69 -2.67 -3.04
C LYS A 124 13.63 -2.83 -1.51
N GLY A 125 13.96 -4.02 -1.02
CA GLY A 125 14.10 -4.30 0.42
C GLY A 125 12.80 -4.63 1.15
N PHE A 126 11.70 -4.89 0.43
CA PHE A 126 10.45 -5.35 1.03
C PHE A 126 9.72 -6.35 0.13
N LYS A 127 8.99 -7.26 0.78
CA LYS A 127 8.09 -8.22 0.15
C LYS A 127 6.92 -8.47 1.09
N TYR A 128 5.72 -8.21 0.62
CA TYR A 128 4.48 -8.37 1.37
C TYR A 128 3.55 -9.33 0.66
N HIS A 129 2.77 -10.08 1.43
CA HIS A 129 1.64 -10.87 0.93
C HIS A 129 0.38 -10.20 1.45
N MET A 130 -0.38 -9.61 0.55
CA MET A 130 -1.46 -8.70 0.88
C MET A 130 -2.81 -9.28 0.45
N ALA A 131 -3.82 -9.03 1.27
CA ALA A 131 -5.21 -9.34 0.99
C ALA A 131 -6.00 -8.05 0.64
N PRO A 132 -6.97 -8.10 -0.28
CA PRO A 132 -7.87 -6.99 -0.54
C PRO A 132 -8.76 -6.73 0.68
N VAL A 133 -9.03 -5.46 0.94
CA VAL A 133 -9.90 -5.00 2.02
C VAL A 133 -11.04 -4.19 1.45
N LEU A 134 -12.25 -4.41 1.96
CA LEU A 134 -13.43 -3.67 1.55
C LEU A 134 -13.25 -2.16 1.78
N THR A 135 -13.42 -1.38 0.72
CA THR A 135 -13.41 0.09 0.78
C THR A 135 -14.77 0.62 0.39
N SER A 136 -15.23 1.69 1.05
CA SER A 136 -16.49 2.35 0.71
C SER A 136 -16.46 3.04 -0.66
N THR A 137 -15.28 3.46 -1.10
CA THR A 137 -15.07 4.16 -2.38
C THR A 137 -14.78 3.23 -3.55
N GLY A 138 -14.73 1.90 -3.32
CA GLY A 138 -14.39 0.91 -4.35
C GLY A 138 -12.93 0.99 -4.84
N THR A 139 -12.09 1.76 -4.17
CA THR A 139 -10.66 1.86 -4.48
C THR A 139 -9.94 0.60 -4.02
N ALA A 140 -9.04 0.07 -4.86
CA ALA A 140 -8.28 -1.11 -4.51
C ALA A 140 -7.31 -0.80 -3.35
N ARG A 141 -7.59 -1.40 -2.19
CA ARG A 141 -6.76 -1.35 -0.98
C ARG A 141 -6.37 -2.77 -0.62
N LEU A 142 -5.06 -3.02 -0.56
CA LEU A 142 -4.51 -4.29 -0.12
C LEU A 142 -3.77 -4.09 1.18
N GLU A 143 -3.90 -5.04 2.10
CA GLU A 143 -3.27 -4.98 3.41
C GLU A 143 -2.54 -6.27 3.75
N ASP A 144 -1.36 -6.12 4.32
CA ASP A 144 -0.66 -7.17 5.06
C ASP A 144 -0.70 -6.83 6.54
N THR A 145 -1.57 -7.51 7.29
CA THR A 145 -1.72 -7.31 8.74
C THR A 145 -0.48 -7.74 9.53
N LYS A 146 0.30 -8.69 9.00
CA LYS A 146 1.52 -9.20 9.65
C LYS A 146 2.72 -8.31 9.35
N GLY A 147 2.88 -7.94 8.09
CA GLY A 147 3.92 -7.00 7.62
C GLY A 147 3.64 -5.56 8.01
N GLY A 148 2.38 -5.24 8.32
CA GLY A 148 1.88 -3.90 8.62
C GLY A 148 2.13 -2.95 7.45
N ALA A 149 1.73 -3.36 6.25
CA ALA A 149 1.86 -2.60 5.02
C ALA A 149 0.51 -2.47 4.31
N VAL A 150 0.28 -1.31 3.69
CA VAL A 150 -0.95 -0.99 2.96
C VAL A 150 -0.57 -0.51 1.57
N TRP A 151 -1.09 -1.20 0.56
CA TRP A 151 -1.01 -0.80 -0.83
C TRP A 151 -2.34 -0.18 -1.23
N LEU A 152 -2.31 1.03 -1.78
CA LEU A 152 -3.50 1.75 -2.22
C LEU A 152 -3.35 2.11 -3.70
N GLN A 153 -4.34 1.78 -4.51
CA GLN A 153 -4.39 2.14 -5.93
C GLN A 153 -5.56 3.07 -6.19
N ILE A 154 -5.26 4.35 -6.28
CA ILE A 154 -6.20 5.39 -6.69
C ILE A 154 -6.23 5.44 -8.22
N ALA A 155 -7.25 6.06 -8.80
CA ALA A 155 -7.49 6.14 -10.24
C ALA A 155 -6.25 6.49 -11.08
N ASN A 156 -5.40 7.41 -10.59
CA ASN A 156 -4.22 7.88 -11.32
C ASN A 156 -2.88 7.53 -10.67
N LYS A 157 -2.86 7.00 -9.45
CA LYS A 157 -1.61 6.69 -8.75
C LYS A 157 -1.79 5.62 -7.69
N SER A 158 -0.74 4.86 -7.48
CA SER A 158 -0.62 3.87 -6.43
C SER A 158 0.45 4.28 -5.42
N MET A 159 0.31 3.82 -4.19
CA MET A 159 1.28 4.09 -3.12
C MET A 159 1.34 2.94 -2.12
N LEU A 160 2.52 2.73 -1.55
CA LEU A 160 2.81 1.74 -0.51
C LEU A 160 3.16 2.45 0.79
N MET A 161 2.39 2.18 1.83
CA MET A 161 2.61 2.72 3.18
C MET A 161 2.95 1.61 4.15
N SER A 162 3.98 1.80 4.96
CA SER A 162 4.24 0.94 6.12
C SER A 162 3.56 1.55 7.35
N GLN A 163 2.58 0.85 7.90
CA GLN A 163 1.94 1.21 9.16
C GLN A 163 2.92 1.07 10.33
N ARG A 164 3.83 0.08 10.27
CA ARG A 164 4.83 -0.15 11.32
C ARG A 164 5.86 0.98 11.43
N LEU A 165 6.31 1.51 10.29
CA LEU A 165 7.30 2.59 10.25
C LEU A 165 6.65 3.98 10.19
N GLY A 166 5.33 4.06 10.04
CA GLY A 166 4.60 5.32 9.88
C GLY A 166 5.03 6.13 8.66
N ARG A 167 5.60 5.51 7.63
CA ARG A 167 6.18 6.17 6.46
C ARG A 167 5.79 5.48 5.15
N ARG A 168 5.74 6.27 4.08
CA ARG A 168 5.58 5.78 2.72
C ARG A 168 6.88 5.12 2.26
N LEU A 169 6.75 3.93 1.67
CA LEU A 169 7.87 3.16 1.13
C LEU A 169 8.03 3.38 -0.38
N ALA A 170 6.91 3.62 -1.07
CA ALA A 170 6.87 3.96 -2.47
C ALA A 170 5.67 4.86 -2.73
N ASP A 171 5.89 5.95 -3.45
CA ASP A 171 4.88 6.94 -3.77
C ASP A 171 4.76 7.14 -5.28
N ALA A 172 3.60 7.64 -5.69
CA ALA A 172 3.28 7.99 -7.07
C ALA A 172 3.63 6.88 -8.09
N CYS A 173 3.36 5.63 -7.72
CA CYS A 173 3.53 4.50 -8.63
C CYS A 173 2.42 4.49 -9.68
N MET A 174 2.76 4.25 -10.94
CA MET A 174 1.77 4.28 -12.03
C MET A 174 1.79 3.00 -12.85
N SER A 175 0.63 2.37 -13.03
CA SER A 175 0.40 1.39 -14.09
C SER A 175 0.14 2.09 -15.43
N PRO A 176 0.26 1.39 -16.57
CA PRO A 176 -0.09 1.97 -17.88
C PRO A 176 -1.51 2.54 -17.94
N ALA A 177 -2.49 1.87 -17.33
CA ALA A 177 -3.86 2.38 -17.25
C ALA A 177 -3.95 3.66 -16.39
N GLN A 178 -3.18 3.73 -15.30
CA GLN A 178 -3.14 4.91 -14.42
C GLN A 178 -2.45 6.10 -15.08
N MET A 179 -1.48 5.89 -15.98
CA MET A 179 -0.87 6.98 -16.76
C MET A 179 -1.91 7.64 -17.66
N LEU A 180 -2.72 6.86 -18.38
CA LEU A 180 -3.81 7.38 -19.21
C LEU A 180 -4.86 8.13 -18.37
N ALA A 181 -5.20 7.58 -17.20
CA ALA A 181 -6.10 8.27 -16.27
C ALA A 181 -5.49 9.60 -15.78
N ALA A 182 -4.19 9.64 -15.47
CA ALA A 182 -3.49 10.85 -15.07
C ALA A 182 -3.49 11.93 -16.15
N GLU A 183 -3.28 11.55 -17.42
CA GLU A 183 -3.42 12.46 -18.56
C GLU A 183 -4.83 13.02 -18.69
N ALA A 184 -5.86 12.19 -18.45
CA ALA A 184 -7.26 12.63 -18.46
C ALA A 184 -7.55 13.63 -17.34
N PHE A 185 -7.05 13.38 -16.11
CA PHE A 185 -7.17 14.32 -15.00
C PHE A 185 -6.41 15.63 -15.24
N GLY A 186 -5.30 15.59 -15.98
CA GLY A 186 -4.59 16.81 -16.38
C GLY A 186 -5.41 17.66 -17.36
N LYS A 187 -6.18 17.03 -18.25
CA LYS A 187 -7.04 17.71 -19.22
C LYS A 187 -8.35 18.22 -18.60
N ASN A 188 -8.92 17.46 -17.68
CA ASN A 188 -10.17 17.76 -16.99
C ASN A 188 -10.02 17.45 -15.50
N PRO A 189 -9.48 18.38 -14.69
CA PRO A 189 -9.32 18.15 -13.27
C PRO A 189 -10.70 17.99 -12.60
N PRO A 190 -10.82 17.12 -11.59
CA PRO A 190 -12.05 17.04 -10.81
C PRO A 190 -12.34 18.40 -10.17
N PRO A 191 -13.62 18.77 -10.02
CA PRO A 191 -14.01 20.05 -9.45
C PRO A 191 -13.38 20.23 -8.07
N SER A 192 -12.85 21.43 -7.82
CA SER A 192 -12.24 21.76 -6.53
C SER A 192 -13.31 21.77 -5.44
N LEU A 193 -13.03 21.09 -4.33
CA LEU A 193 -13.96 21.00 -3.19
C LEU A 193 -14.20 22.35 -2.47
N LEU A 194 -13.37 23.36 -2.73
CA LEU A 194 -13.43 24.69 -2.13
C LEU A 194 -14.20 25.70 -3.01
N GLU A 195 -14.45 25.34 -4.27
CA GLU A 195 -15.20 26.17 -5.20
C GLU A 195 -16.69 25.79 -5.12
N PRO A 196 -17.63 26.74 -5.18
CA PRO A 196 -19.04 26.42 -5.29
C PRO A 196 -19.25 25.44 -6.45
N LEU A 197 -19.88 24.29 -6.18
CA LEU A 197 -20.26 23.33 -7.22
C LEU A 197 -20.94 24.10 -8.36
N PRO A 198 -20.48 23.99 -9.62
CA PRO A 198 -21.15 24.64 -10.73
C PRO A 198 -22.62 24.22 -10.68
N ALA A 199 -23.52 25.21 -10.70
CA ALA A 199 -24.94 24.96 -10.59
C ALA A 199 -25.33 23.90 -11.65
N PRO A 200 -26.07 22.84 -11.27
CA PRO A 200 -26.52 21.88 -12.26
C PRO A 200 -27.28 22.64 -13.37
N PRO A 201 -27.16 22.22 -14.64
CA PRO A 201 -27.96 22.82 -15.69
C PRO A 201 -29.42 22.79 -15.26
N VAL A 202 -30.02 23.97 -15.19
CA VAL A 202 -31.43 24.14 -14.82
C VAL A 202 -32.25 23.50 -15.92
N ALA A 203 -32.59 22.22 -15.76
CA ALA A 203 -33.68 21.63 -16.49
C ALA A 203 -34.94 22.45 -16.16
N PRO A 204 -35.79 22.78 -17.15
CA PRO A 204 -37.05 23.45 -16.87
C PRO A 204 -37.79 22.61 -15.83
N ARG A 205 -38.03 23.23 -14.69
CA ARG A 205 -38.75 22.66 -13.55
C ARG A 205 -40.15 22.29 -14.06
N ALA A 206 -40.39 21.00 -14.28
CA ALA A 206 -41.75 20.51 -14.47
C ALA A 206 -42.58 20.96 -13.27
N ALA A 207 -43.73 21.55 -13.55
CA ALA A 207 -44.65 22.04 -12.54
C ALA A 207 -44.94 20.90 -11.53
N PRO A 208 -45.08 21.21 -10.23
CA PRO A 208 -45.55 20.22 -9.28
C PRO A 208 -46.98 19.82 -9.70
N THR A 209 -47.15 18.59 -10.18
CA THR A 209 -48.47 17.97 -10.20
C THR A 209 -48.92 17.90 -8.76
N GLU A 210 -50.00 18.60 -8.46
CA GLU A 210 -50.66 18.64 -7.16
C GLU A 210 -50.82 17.21 -6.63
N TYR A 211 -50.19 16.92 -5.49
CA TYR A 211 -50.51 15.72 -4.74
C TYR A 211 -51.89 15.95 -4.11
N PRO A 212 -52.91 15.13 -4.39
CA PRO A 212 -54.21 15.25 -3.74
C PRO A 212 -54.04 15.04 -2.24
N THR A 213 -54.38 16.09 -1.49
CA THR A 213 -54.47 16.11 -0.04
C THR A 213 -55.76 15.41 0.40
N ASP A 214 -55.59 14.54 1.39
CA ASP A 214 -56.61 14.03 2.31
C ASP A 214 -57.73 13.13 1.77
N ALA A 215 -57.57 11.82 1.97
CA ALA A 215 -58.68 10.93 2.25
C ALA A 215 -58.42 10.25 3.61
N GLN A 216 -58.85 10.95 4.64
CA GLN A 216 -59.19 10.52 5.99
C GLN A 216 -59.13 9.00 6.27
N VAL A 217 -58.23 8.61 7.17
CA VAL A 217 -58.35 7.38 7.96
C VAL A 217 -59.24 7.69 9.16
N ALA A 218 -60.47 7.18 9.16
CA ALA A 218 -61.35 7.17 10.33
C ALA A 218 -60.99 5.99 11.25
N PRO A 219 -61.12 6.13 12.60
CA PRO A 219 -60.90 5.01 13.51
C PRO A 219 -62.23 4.29 13.80
N GLN A 220 -62.28 2.98 13.51
CA GLN A 220 -62.99 1.95 14.30
C GLN A 220 -62.30 0.61 14.02
#